data_AF-A0A7K4CK81-F1
#
_entry.id   AF-A0A7K4CK81-F1
#
_cell.length_a   1.000
_cell.length_b   1.000
_cell.length_c   1.000
_cell.angle_alpha   90.00
_cell.angle_beta   90.00
_cell.angle_gamma   90.00
#
_symmetry.space_group_name_H-M   'P 1'
#
loop_
_entity.id
_entity.type
_entity.pdbx_description
1 polymer ?
#
loop_
_entity_poly.entity_id
_entity_poly.type
_entity_poly.pdbx_seq_one_letter_code
_entity_poly.pdbx_strand_id
1 'polypeptide(L)'
;MNFDINTIVYILEILVGGLLVGIGVHFVPVGGAPAAMAQATGIGTGTVQLAAGSGLTGLLAAGLMMSVTDNLWLILASGAVGAGIMIGSTMLTGSWIYAYAVGAPFASAKVNYDPITGFSQPPYVAPGTVGQGIPTICFVSGLIGGMMGGLGGAMIYYPLYLINGNAALSAMFAIGIFLVNAVLASWNIQGTIEGFHDPKFKKWPFAFRACAIASILLALAAVLITGGA
;
A
#
# COMPACT_ATOMS: atom_id res chain seq x y z
N MET A 1 -11.12 15.26 -28.39
CA MET A 1 -11.61 14.44 -27.27
C MET A 1 -12.75 15.19 -26.61
N ASN A 2 -13.99 14.76 -26.78
CA ASN A 2 -15.06 15.26 -25.92
C ASN A 2 -14.90 14.57 -24.57
N PHE A 3 -14.81 15.34 -23.49
CA PHE A 3 -14.91 14.80 -22.14
C PHE A 3 -16.36 14.41 -21.90
N ASP A 4 -16.73 13.22 -22.40
CA ASP A 4 -18.03 12.63 -22.11
C ASP A 4 -18.09 12.25 -20.63
N ILE A 5 -19.31 12.14 -20.09
CA ILE A 5 -19.57 11.81 -18.69
C ILE A 5 -18.79 10.58 -18.22
N ASN A 6 -18.63 9.56 -19.08
CA ASN A 6 -17.89 8.34 -18.76
C ASN A 6 -16.39 8.60 -18.53
N THR A 7 -15.79 9.47 -19.35
CA THR A 7 -14.37 9.84 -19.21
C THR A 7 -14.12 10.58 -17.89
N ILE A 8 -15.07 11.41 -17.46
CA ILE A 8 -15.00 12.11 -16.17
C ILE A 8 -15.10 11.10 -15.02
N VAL A 9 -15.99 10.11 -15.11
CA VAL A 9 -16.12 9.04 -14.11
C VAL A 9 -14.81 8.25 -14.00
N TYR A 10 -14.20 7.86 -15.11
CA TYR A 10 -12.91 7.14 -15.11
C TYR A 10 -11.76 7.95 -14.49
N ILE A 11 -11.71 9.27 -14.71
CA ILE A 11 -10.74 10.15 -14.06
C ILE A 11 -10.96 10.17 -12.54
N LEU A 12 -12.21 10.20 -12.10
CA LEU A 12 -12.55 10.13 -10.67
C LEU A 12 -12.17 8.78 -10.05
N GLU A 13 -12.36 7.67 -10.76
CA GLU A 13 -11.95 6.33 -10.31
C GLU A 13 -10.42 6.23 -10.14
N ILE A 14 -9.65 6.74 -11.11
CA ILE A 14 -8.18 6.80 -11.02
C ILE A 14 -7.75 7.67 -9.83
N LEU A 15 -8.43 8.80 -9.60
CA LEU A 15 -8.18 9.68 -8.46
C LEU A 15 -8.41 8.95 -7.15
N VAL A 16 -9.57 8.32 -6.97
CA VAL A 16 -9.87 7.61 -5.72
C VAL A 16 -8.94 6.41 -5.56
N GLY A 17 -8.56 5.74 -6.65
CA GLY A 17 -7.55 4.68 -6.64
C GLY A 17 -6.21 5.18 -6.10
N GLY A 18 -5.70 6.30 -6.63
CA GLY A 18 -4.47 6.93 -6.15
C GLY A 18 -4.52 7.39 -4.69
N LEU A 19 -5.68 7.84 -4.21
CA LEU A 19 -5.89 8.16 -2.80
C LEU A 19 -5.84 6.92 -1.90
N LEU A 20 -6.47 5.82 -2.33
CA LEU A 20 -6.44 4.55 -1.61
C LEU A 20 -5.01 4.02 -1.48
N VAL A 21 -4.20 4.16 -2.54
CA VAL A 21 -2.76 3.86 -2.50
C VAL A 21 -2.04 4.73 -1.47
N GLY A 22 -2.24 6.04 -1.53
CA GLY A 22 -1.60 6.98 -0.62
C GLY A 22 -1.92 6.71 0.85
N ILE A 23 -3.18 6.38 1.16
CA ILE A 23 -3.59 5.99 2.51
C ILE A 23 -3.01 4.62 2.88
N GLY A 24 -3.08 3.63 1.98
CA GLY A 24 -2.57 2.28 2.22
C GLY A 24 -1.09 2.27 2.63
N VAL A 25 -0.26 3.14 2.01
CA VAL A 25 1.16 3.29 2.37
C VAL A 25 1.37 3.73 3.82
N HIS A 26 0.45 4.47 4.44
CA HIS A 26 0.56 4.87 5.84
C HIS A 26 0.24 3.73 6.81
N PHE A 27 -0.51 2.73 6.35
CA PHE A 27 -0.83 1.55 7.13
C PHE A 27 0.25 0.47 7.03
N VAL A 28 1.01 0.42 5.92
CA VAL A 28 2.12 -0.53 5.77
C VAL A 28 3.25 -0.17 6.75
N PRO A 29 3.63 -1.07 7.68
CA PRO A 29 4.74 -0.82 8.61
C PRO A 29 6.07 -0.87 7.87
N VAL A 30 7.02 -0.03 8.29
CA VAL A 30 8.19 0.30 7.47
C VAL A 30 9.46 0.02 8.23
N GLY A 31 10.22 -0.90 7.66
CA GLY A 31 11.61 -1.16 7.91
C GLY A 31 12.49 -0.03 7.41
N GLY A 32 13.10 0.79 8.25
CA GLY A 32 14.19 1.65 7.76
C GLY A 32 15.49 0.84 7.55
N ALA A 33 16.62 1.51 7.34
CA ALA A 33 17.94 0.89 7.54
C ALA A 33 18.09 0.11 8.89
N PRO A 34 17.34 0.45 9.96
CA PRO A 34 17.26 -0.36 11.18
C PRO A 34 16.54 -1.73 11.07
N ALA A 35 15.73 -2.00 10.04
CA ALA A 35 15.10 -3.33 9.82
C ALA A 35 16.11 -4.38 9.41
N ALA A 36 17.16 -3.95 8.71
CA ALA A 36 18.31 -4.79 8.40
C ALA A 36 19.15 -5.13 9.65
N MET A 37 18.95 -4.40 10.77
CA MET A 37 19.73 -4.54 12.02
C MET A 37 18.90 -5.05 13.21
N ALA A 38 17.75 -5.70 12.99
CA ALA A 38 16.91 -6.28 14.06
C ALA A 38 16.37 -5.26 15.10
N GLN A 39 15.91 -4.10 14.62
CA GLN A 39 15.00 -3.18 15.33
C GLN A 39 13.61 -3.23 14.65
N ALA A 40 12.48 -3.09 15.37
CA ALA A 40 11.08 -3.26 14.91
C ALA A 40 10.79 -2.17 13.94
N THR A 41 10.98 -2.57 12.73
CA THR A 41 10.67 -1.79 11.57
C THR A 41 10.36 -2.93 10.60
N GLY A 42 9.21 -2.84 9.91
CA GLY A 42 8.66 -3.91 9.07
C GLY A 42 9.64 -4.48 8.04
N ILE A 43 9.15 -5.32 7.11
CA ILE A 43 9.99 -5.95 6.06
C ILE A 43 10.99 -4.92 5.49
N GLY A 44 12.29 -5.26 5.47
CA GLY A 44 13.43 -4.34 5.27
C GLY A 44 13.55 -3.70 3.88
N THR A 45 12.44 -3.51 3.20
CA THR A 45 12.29 -2.82 1.92
C THR A 45 11.58 -1.49 2.17
N GLY A 46 11.89 -0.45 1.39
CA GLY A 46 11.23 0.84 1.58
C GLY A 46 9.71 0.69 1.51
N THR A 47 8.95 1.46 2.29
CA THR A 47 7.47 1.66 2.17
C THR A 47 6.97 1.48 0.75
N VAL A 48 7.65 2.17 -0.17
CA VAL A 48 7.31 2.25 -1.59
C VAL A 48 7.40 0.89 -2.27
N GLN A 49 8.35 0.03 -1.91
CA GLN A 49 8.53 -1.28 -2.53
C GLN A 49 7.50 -2.30 -2.06
N LEU A 50 7.15 -2.30 -0.77
CA LEU A 50 6.06 -3.15 -0.24
C LEU A 50 4.70 -2.68 -0.75
N ALA A 51 4.48 -1.36 -0.71
CA ALA A 51 3.29 -0.77 -1.30
C ALA A 51 3.23 -1.10 -2.80
N ALA A 52 4.31 -0.91 -3.56
CA ALA A 52 4.37 -1.26 -4.98
C ALA A 52 4.06 -2.73 -5.23
N GLY A 53 4.61 -3.64 -4.41
CA GLY A 53 4.27 -5.06 -4.46
C GLY A 53 2.77 -5.31 -4.25
N SER A 54 2.15 -4.65 -3.27
CA SER A 54 0.70 -4.75 -3.02
C SER A 54 -0.13 -4.19 -4.18
N GLY A 55 0.25 -3.04 -4.74
CA GLY A 55 -0.41 -2.40 -5.88
C GLY A 55 -0.32 -3.23 -7.16
N LEU A 56 0.87 -3.75 -7.45
CA LEU A 56 1.14 -4.64 -8.58
C LEU A 56 0.34 -5.93 -8.47
N THR A 57 0.32 -6.54 -7.29
CA THR A 57 -0.47 -7.75 -7.04
C THR A 57 -1.96 -7.48 -7.20
N GLY A 58 -2.44 -6.33 -6.73
CA GLY A 58 -3.83 -5.91 -6.88
C GLY A 58 -4.24 -5.69 -8.34
N LEU A 59 -3.40 -4.99 -9.10
CA LEU A 59 -3.51 -4.81 -10.56
C LEU A 59 -3.60 -6.15 -11.29
N LEU A 60 -2.71 -7.10 -10.97
CA LEU A 60 -2.64 -8.39 -11.66
C LEU A 60 -3.87 -9.25 -11.32
N ALA A 61 -4.27 -9.29 -10.06
CA ALA A 61 -5.47 -9.99 -9.62
C ALA A 61 -6.75 -9.38 -10.22
N ALA A 62 -6.79 -8.05 -10.38
CA ALA A 62 -7.88 -7.36 -11.06
C ALA A 62 -7.93 -7.71 -12.55
N GLY A 63 -6.81 -7.65 -13.26
CA GLY A 63 -6.73 -8.03 -14.68
C GLY A 63 -7.12 -9.49 -14.94
N LEU A 64 -6.74 -10.40 -14.04
CA LEU A 64 -7.20 -11.79 -14.10
C LEU A 64 -8.71 -11.91 -13.89
N MET A 65 -9.29 -11.21 -12.91
CA MET A 65 -10.74 -11.26 -12.68
C MET A 65 -11.55 -10.61 -13.80
N MET A 66 -11.02 -9.61 -14.48
CA MET A 66 -11.65 -9.01 -15.65
C MET A 66 -11.80 -10.00 -16.82
N SER A 67 -11.04 -11.10 -16.85
CA SER A 67 -11.24 -12.18 -17.83
C SER A 67 -12.42 -13.11 -17.50
N VAL A 68 -12.96 -13.02 -16.28
CA VAL A 68 -13.98 -13.94 -15.75
C VAL A 68 -15.28 -13.22 -15.42
N THR A 69 -15.23 -11.94 -15.06
CA THR A 69 -16.42 -11.16 -14.69
C THR A 69 -16.28 -9.68 -15.05
N ASP A 70 -17.39 -9.05 -15.42
CA ASP A 70 -17.50 -7.60 -15.63
C ASP A 70 -17.93 -6.84 -14.36
N ASN A 71 -18.15 -7.54 -13.25
CA ASN A 71 -18.60 -6.93 -12.00
C ASN A 71 -17.44 -6.21 -11.31
N LEU A 72 -17.47 -4.87 -11.33
CA LEU A 72 -16.47 -3.99 -10.73
C LEU A 72 -16.13 -4.36 -9.28
N TRP A 73 -17.13 -4.67 -8.45
CA TRP A 73 -16.91 -4.97 -7.03
C TRP A 73 -16.09 -6.24 -6.83
N LEU A 74 -16.30 -7.26 -7.68
CA LEU A 74 -15.53 -8.50 -7.63
C LEU A 74 -14.08 -8.30 -8.09
N ILE A 75 -13.87 -7.45 -9.11
CA ILE A 75 -12.54 -7.08 -9.61
C ILE A 75 -11.75 -6.31 -8.55
N LEU A 76 -12.40 -5.35 -7.87
CA LEU A 76 -11.77 -4.61 -6.79
C LEU A 76 -11.49 -5.49 -5.57
N ALA A 77 -12.44 -6.37 -5.22
CA ALA A 77 -12.27 -7.30 -4.10
C ALA A 77 -11.13 -8.30 -4.34
N SER A 78 -10.96 -8.81 -5.57
CA SER A 78 -9.82 -9.69 -5.87
C SER A 78 -8.49 -8.96 -5.78
N GLY A 79 -8.44 -7.69 -6.22
CA GLY A 79 -7.27 -6.83 -6.06
C GLY A 79 -6.90 -6.64 -4.60
N ALA A 80 -7.88 -6.34 -3.75
CA ALA A 80 -7.67 -6.20 -2.30
C ALA A 80 -7.18 -7.49 -1.64
N VAL A 81 -7.85 -8.61 -1.91
CA VAL A 81 -7.56 -9.90 -1.29
C VAL A 81 -6.20 -10.41 -1.76
N GLY A 82 -5.89 -10.31 -3.06
CA GLY A 82 -4.59 -10.72 -3.60
C GLY A 82 -3.44 -9.96 -2.96
N ALA A 83 -3.56 -8.64 -2.85
CA ALA A 83 -2.57 -7.79 -2.19
C ALA A 83 -2.49 -8.06 -0.67
N GLY A 84 -3.62 -8.31 -0.01
CA GLY A 84 -3.67 -8.70 1.39
C GLY A 84 -2.96 -10.03 1.66
N ILE A 85 -3.14 -11.04 0.81
CA ILE A 85 -2.44 -12.33 0.89
C ILE A 85 -0.94 -12.13 0.67
N MET A 86 -0.54 -11.31 -0.30
CA MET A 86 0.88 -11.02 -0.56
C MET A 86 1.55 -10.34 0.64
N ILE A 87 0.94 -9.30 1.22
CA ILE A 87 1.49 -8.65 2.41
C ILE A 87 1.46 -9.60 3.62
N GLY A 88 0.35 -10.29 3.87
CA GLY A 88 0.21 -11.22 4.97
C GLY A 88 1.24 -12.35 4.93
N SER A 89 1.45 -12.97 3.76
CA SER A 89 2.47 -14.02 3.57
C SER A 89 3.89 -13.50 3.77
N THR A 90 4.19 -12.30 3.27
CA THR A 90 5.51 -11.68 3.43
C THR A 90 5.80 -11.37 4.90
N MET A 91 4.82 -10.83 5.62
CA MET A 91 4.94 -10.51 7.04
C MET A 91 4.99 -11.76 7.92
N LEU A 92 4.24 -12.81 7.59
CA LEU A 92 4.29 -14.11 8.27
C LEU A 92 5.68 -14.73 8.14
N THR A 93 6.19 -14.77 6.91
CA THR A 93 7.54 -15.30 6.62
C THR A 93 8.61 -14.48 7.35
N GLY A 94 8.49 -13.14 7.32
CA GLY A 94 9.35 -12.26 8.10
C GLY A 94 9.30 -12.57 9.60
N SER A 95 8.12 -12.82 10.15
CA SER A 95 7.93 -13.17 11.57
C SER A 95 8.64 -14.48 11.93
N TRP A 96 8.59 -15.50 11.07
CA TRP A 96 9.33 -16.75 11.29
C TRP A 96 10.84 -16.54 11.28
N ILE A 97 11.35 -15.71 10.36
CA ILE A 97 12.78 -15.38 10.31
C ILE A 97 13.19 -14.64 11.59
N TYR A 98 12.41 -13.64 12.03
CA TYR A 98 12.71 -12.89 13.25
C TYR A 98 12.66 -13.76 14.51
N ALA A 99 11.67 -14.65 14.63
CA ALA A 99 11.56 -15.55 15.78
C ALA A 99 12.63 -16.65 15.80
N TYR A 100 12.81 -17.36 14.69
CA TYR A 100 13.61 -18.60 14.67
C TYR A 100 15.04 -18.42 14.18
N ALA A 101 15.32 -17.45 13.30
CA ALA A 101 16.67 -17.23 12.78
C ALA A 101 17.40 -16.13 13.56
N VAL A 102 16.71 -15.05 13.91
CA VAL A 102 17.31 -13.90 14.60
C VAL A 102 17.13 -13.96 16.12
N GLY A 103 16.08 -14.62 16.61
CA GLY A 103 15.75 -14.65 18.04
C GLY A 103 15.27 -13.30 18.59
N ALA A 104 14.73 -12.44 17.72
CA ALA A 104 14.23 -11.13 18.09
C ALA A 104 12.80 -11.23 18.66
N PRO A 105 12.52 -10.68 19.86
CA PRO A 105 11.16 -10.61 20.38
C PRO A 105 10.28 -9.70 19.50
N PHE A 106 8.98 -9.98 19.49
CA PHE A 106 8.00 -9.13 18.82
C PHE A 106 7.57 -8.02 19.77
N ALA A 107 8.15 -6.83 19.59
CA ALA A 107 7.93 -5.71 20.48
C ALA A 107 7.79 -4.37 19.72
N SER A 108 6.72 -3.62 19.99
CA SER A 108 6.56 -2.23 19.52
C SER A 108 7.16 -1.25 20.53
N ALA A 109 7.93 -0.26 20.09
CA ALA A 109 8.50 0.77 20.99
C ALA A 109 7.66 2.05 21.06
N LYS A 110 6.57 2.16 20.28
CA LYS A 110 5.71 3.35 20.25
C LYS A 110 4.53 3.28 21.19
N VAL A 111 4.23 2.10 21.77
CA VAL A 111 3.12 1.92 22.72
C VAL A 111 3.55 1.02 23.87
N ASN A 112 3.04 1.30 25.07
CA ASN A 112 3.31 0.47 26.26
C ASN A 112 2.60 -0.88 26.21
N TYR A 113 1.40 -0.92 25.63
CA TYR A 113 0.59 -2.12 25.48
C TYR A 113 0.16 -2.24 24.03
N ASP A 114 0.28 -3.44 23.45
CA ASP A 114 -0.23 -3.68 22.10
C ASP A 114 -1.75 -3.41 22.08
N PRO A 115 -2.25 -2.50 21.22
CA PRO A 115 -3.68 -2.21 21.12
C PRO A 115 -4.56 -3.42 20.77
N ILE A 116 -3.98 -4.48 20.19
CA ILE A 116 -4.71 -5.68 19.77
C ILE A 116 -4.64 -6.77 20.84
N THR A 117 -3.44 -7.06 21.34
CA THR A 117 -3.23 -8.20 22.24
C THR A 117 -3.20 -7.82 23.72
N GLY A 118 -3.03 -6.54 24.04
CA GLY A 118 -2.90 -6.07 25.42
C GLY A 118 -1.57 -6.43 26.08
N PHE A 119 -0.61 -7.02 25.36
CA PHE A 119 0.69 -7.39 25.92
C PHE A 119 1.58 -6.18 26.16
N SER A 120 2.23 -6.16 27.33
CA SER A 120 3.22 -5.15 27.69
C SER A 120 4.45 -5.25 26.78
N GLN A 121 4.74 -4.20 26.03
CA GLN A 121 5.85 -4.13 25.08
C GLN A 121 7.19 -3.64 25.69
N PRO A 122 7.23 -2.65 26.61
CA PRO A 122 8.47 -2.05 27.09
C PRO A 122 9.53 -3.02 27.63
N PRO A 123 9.17 -4.11 28.35
CA PRO A 123 10.16 -5.07 28.85
C PRO A 123 10.92 -5.82 27.75
N TYR A 124 10.38 -5.86 26.53
CA TYR A 124 10.90 -6.63 25.40
C TYR A 124 11.54 -5.75 24.33
N VAL A 125 11.59 -4.43 24.55
CA VAL A 125 12.24 -3.48 23.62
C VAL A 125 13.70 -3.33 24.00
N ALA A 126 14.60 -3.68 23.08
CA ALA A 126 16.03 -3.49 23.30
C ALA A 126 16.39 -1.99 23.35
N PRO A 127 17.35 -1.58 24.20
CA PRO A 127 17.78 -0.18 24.30
C PRO A 127 18.27 0.40 22.97
N GLY A 128 17.85 1.62 22.64
CA GLY A 128 18.26 2.30 21.39
C GLY A 128 17.56 1.80 20.13
N THR A 129 16.56 0.92 20.27
CA THR A 129 15.74 0.43 19.16
C THR A 129 14.39 1.13 19.11
N VAL A 130 13.78 1.16 17.92
CA VAL A 130 12.37 1.54 17.75
C VAL A 130 11.48 0.29 17.72
N GLY A 131 11.74 -0.64 18.65
CA GLY A 131 11.05 -1.93 18.87
C GLY A 131 11.85 -3.10 18.30
N GLN A 132 11.30 -4.32 18.21
CA GLN A 132 11.84 -5.49 17.49
C GLN A 132 10.78 -6.37 16.75
N GLY A 133 11.15 -6.97 15.63
CA GLY A 133 10.31 -7.91 14.87
C GLY A 133 9.03 -7.30 14.26
N ILE A 134 8.02 -8.15 14.04
CA ILE A 134 6.69 -7.78 13.52
C ILE A 134 5.64 -8.06 14.61
N PRO A 135 5.37 -7.12 15.53
CA PRO A 135 4.31 -7.29 16.51
C PRO A 135 2.93 -7.34 15.84
N THR A 136 1.92 -7.88 16.55
CA THR A 136 0.58 -8.13 16.01
C THR A 136 -0.07 -6.87 15.43
N ILE A 137 0.14 -5.72 16.07
CA ILE A 137 -0.31 -4.41 15.58
C ILE A 137 0.27 -4.06 14.21
N CYS A 138 1.57 -4.28 13.99
CA CYS A 138 2.23 -4.05 12.71
C CYS A 138 1.61 -4.97 11.65
N PHE A 139 1.41 -6.25 11.98
CA PHE A 139 0.81 -7.23 11.08
C PHE A 139 -0.58 -6.83 10.59
N VAL A 140 -1.46 -6.45 11.52
CA VAL A 140 -2.83 -6.04 11.18
C VAL A 140 -2.83 -4.72 10.41
N SER A 141 -2.02 -3.74 10.83
CA SER A 141 -1.87 -2.49 10.08
C SER A 141 -1.38 -2.73 8.66
N GLY A 142 -0.35 -3.56 8.49
CA GLY A 142 0.20 -3.92 7.19
C GLY A 142 -0.80 -4.60 6.30
N LEU A 143 -1.60 -5.52 6.85
CA LEU A 143 -2.66 -6.21 6.11
C LEU A 143 -3.70 -5.24 5.57
N ILE A 144 -4.15 -4.28 6.39
CA ILE A 144 -5.07 -3.20 5.96
C ILE A 144 -4.43 -2.36 4.85
N GLY A 145 -3.17 -1.95 5.04
CA GLY A 145 -2.44 -1.17 4.05
C GLY A 145 -2.27 -1.89 2.72
N GLY A 146 -1.98 -3.19 2.75
CA GLY A 146 -1.89 -4.06 1.58
C GLY A 146 -3.21 -4.18 0.84
N MET A 147 -4.32 -4.42 1.56
CA MET A 147 -5.65 -4.49 0.96
C MET A 147 -6.03 -3.16 0.30
N MET A 148 -5.78 -2.03 0.98
CA MET A 148 -6.05 -0.69 0.42
C MET A 148 -5.18 -0.36 -0.78
N GLY A 149 -3.90 -0.74 -0.75
CA GLY A 149 -2.98 -0.60 -1.88
C GLY A 149 -3.41 -1.45 -3.09
N GLY A 150 -3.86 -2.69 -2.84
CA GLY A 150 -4.39 -3.57 -3.88
C GLY A 150 -5.69 -3.08 -4.50
N LEU A 151 -6.63 -2.60 -3.67
CA LEU A 151 -7.86 -1.92 -4.11
C LEU A 151 -7.54 -0.71 -4.97
N GLY A 152 -6.61 0.14 -4.52
CA GLY A 152 -6.18 1.31 -5.26
C GLY A 152 -5.55 0.97 -6.60
N GLY A 153 -4.67 -0.04 -6.65
CA GLY A 153 -4.05 -0.53 -7.88
C GLY A 153 -5.08 -1.10 -8.88
N ALA A 154 -6.03 -1.90 -8.38
CA ALA A 154 -7.14 -2.42 -9.18
C ALA A 154 -8.02 -1.31 -9.75
N MET A 155 -8.32 -0.28 -8.95
CA MET A 155 -9.19 0.82 -9.34
C MET A 155 -8.54 1.83 -10.28
N ILE A 156 -7.20 1.90 -10.33
CA ILE A 156 -6.48 2.65 -11.37
C ILE A 156 -6.47 1.85 -12.69
N TYR A 157 -6.25 0.53 -12.61
CA TYR A 157 -6.13 -0.32 -13.79
C TYR A 157 -7.45 -0.48 -14.56
N TYR A 158 -8.56 -0.72 -13.85
CA TYR A 158 -9.88 -0.93 -14.45
C TYR A 158 -10.30 0.16 -15.46
N PRO A 159 -10.35 1.45 -15.09
CA PRO A 159 -10.74 2.51 -16.01
C PRO A 159 -9.76 2.67 -17.17
N LEU A 160 -8.45 2.51 -16.94
CA LEU A 160 -7.45 2.60 -17.99
C LEU A 160 -7.65 1.51 -19.05
N TYR A 161 -7.98 0.29 -18.63
CA TYR A 161 -8.26 -0.82 -19.53
C TYR A 161 -9.52 -0.58 -20.37
N LEU A 162 -10.59 -0.03 -19.76
CA LEU A 162 -11.81 0.29 -20.48
C LEU A 162 -11.61 1.40 -21.53
N ILE A 163 -10.67 2.32 -21.30
CA ILE A 163 -10.37 3.41 -22.24
C ILE A 163 -9.57 2.91 -23.44
N ASN A 164 -8.55 2.07 -23.22
CA ASN A 164 -7.58 1.72 -24.27
C ASN A 164 -7.71 0.30 -24.84
N GLY A 165 -8.42 -0.62 -24.17
CA GLY A 165 -8.51 -2.03 -24.53
C GLY A 165 -7.20 -2.82 -24.47
N ASN A 166 -6.09 -2.20 -24.02
CA ASN A 166 -4.75 -2.77 -24.00
C ASN A 166 -4.29 -2.97 -22.54
N ALA A 167 -4.25 -4.24 -22.12
CA ALA A 167 -3.84 -4.63 -20.78
C ALA A 167 -2.41 -4.20 -20.43
N ALA A 168 -1.47 -4.27 -21.37
CA ALA A 168 -0.07 -3.93 -21.13
C ALA A 168 0.10 -2.41 -20.93
N LEU A 169 -0.52 -1.61 -21.80
CA LEU A 169 -0.45 -0.15 -21.68
C LEU A 169 -1.12 0.32 -20.39
N SER A 170 -2.31 -0.21 -20.07
CA SER A 170 -3.02 0.07 -18.82
C SER A 170 -2.21 -0.29 -17.59
N ALA A 171 -1.55 -1.45 -17.59
CA ALA A 171 -0.69 -1.88 -16.50
C ALA A 171 0.48 -0.91 -16.31
N MET A 172 1.17 -0.50 -17.39
CA MET A 172 2.30 0.42 -17.29
C MET A 172 1.91 1.77 -16.68
N PHE A 173 0.79 2.35 -17.13
CA PHE A 173 0.28 3.59 -16.54
C PHE A 173 -0.18 3.40 -15.10
N ALA A 174 -0.91 2.32 -14.79
CA ALA A 174 -1.35 2.04 -13.44
C ALA A 174 -0.18 1.90 -12.46
N ILE A 175 0.89 1.21 -12.86
CA ILE A 175 2.12 1.07 -12.07
C ILE A 175 2.80 2.43 -11.87
N GLY A 176 2.89 3.25 -12.91
CA GLY A 176 3.46 4.60 -12.82
C GLY A 176 2.69 5.49 -11.84
N ILE A 177 1.36 5.52 -11.96
CA ILE A 177 0.48 6.30 -11.07
C ILE A 177 0.60 5.80 -9.62
N PHE A 178 0.60 4.48 -9.44
CA PHE A 178 0.79 3.85 -8.15
C PHE A 178 2.12 4.29 -7.53
N LEU A 179 3.23 4.17 -8.28
CA LEU A 179 4.57 4.45 -7.77
C LEU A 179 4.71 5.92 -7.34
N VAL A 180 4.17 6.86 -8.12
CA VAL A 180 4.21 8.29 -7.76
C VAL A 180 3.46 8.52 -6.45
N ASN A 181 2.24 8.01 -6.30
CA ASN A 181 1.45 8.17 -5.07
C ASN A 181 2.10 7.48 -3.87
N ALA A 182 2.66 6.29 -4.07
CA ALA A 182 3.39 5.58 -3.02
C ALA A 182 4.64 6.35 -2.57
N VAL A 183 5.39 6.93 -3.50
CA VAL A 183 6.55 7.78 -3.20
C VAL A 183 6.11 9.02 -2.43
N LEU A 184 5.11 9.76 -2.90
CA LEU A 184 4.62 10.97 -2.21
C LEU A 184 4.15 10.67 -0.78
N ALA A 185 3.40 9.59 -0.60
CA ALA A 185 2.96 9.15 0.72
C ALA A 185 4.15 8.75 1.62
N SER A 186 5.15 8.05 1.08
CA SER A 186 6.33 7.64 1.85
C SER A 186 7.18 8.82 2.35
N TRP A 187 7.36 9.85 1.51
CA TRP A 187 8.12 11.06 1.87
C TRP A 187 7.46 11.84 3.01
N ASN A 188 6.13 11.72 3.14
CA ASN A 188 5.40 12.36 4.23
C ASN A 188 5.62 11.69 5.59
N ILE A 189 5.82 10.37 5.61
CA ILE A 189 5.99 9.58 6.84
C ILE A 189 7.34 9.88 7.50
N GLN A 190 8.41 9.99 6.70
CA GLN A 190 9.79 10.23 7.15
C GLN A 190 10.29 9.23 8.21
N GLY A 191 11.03 8.22 7.75
CA GLY A 191 11.61 7.18 8.58
C GLY A 191 10.65 6.04 8.90
N THR A 192 10.80 5.43 10.07
CA THR A 192 10.11 4.21 10.47
C THR A 192 8.71 4.50 11.04
N ILE A 193 7.76 3.63 10.69
CA ILE A 193 6.38 3.64 11.18
C ILE A 193 5.98 2.21 11.54
N GLU A 194 5.37 2.03 12.69
CA GLU A 194 4.95 0.70 13.19
C GLU A 194 3.48 0.39 12.87
N GLY A 195 2.74 1.33 12.28
CA GLY A 195 1.34 1.14 11.88
C GLY A 195 0.46 2.32 12.28
N PHE A 196 -0.85 2.07 12.32
CA PHE A 196 -1.87 3.12 12.52
C PHE A 196 -1.82 3.81 13.90
N HIS A 197 -1.19 3.21 14.90
CA HIS A 197 -1.01 3.80 16.23
C HIS A 197 0.15 4.78 16.31
N ASP A 198 1.05 4.79 15.33
CA ASP A 198 2.23 5.64 15.35
C ASP A 198 1.84 7.13 15.24
N PRO A 199 2.43 8.02 16.06
CA PRO A 199 2.19 9.47 15.94
C PRO A 199 2.40 10.03 14.53
N LYS A 200 3.26 9.40 13.71
CA LYS A 200 3.50 9.78 12.31
C LYS A 200 2.29 9.55 11.41
N PHE A 201 1.37 8.65 11.78
CA PHE A 201 0.12 8.44 11.05
C PHE A 201 -0.73 9.72 10.99
N LYS A 202 -0.62 10.62 11.98
CA LYS A 202 -1.35 11.91 11.97
C LYS A 202 -1.02 12.81 10.79
N LYS A 203 0.09 12.56 10.09
CA LYS A 203 0.47 13.32 8.88
C LYS A 203 -0.31 12.89 7.63
N TRP A 204 -1.11 11.83 7.68
CA TRP A 204 -1.84 11.31 6.52
C TRP A 204 -2.68 12.35 5.74
N PRO A 205 -3.29 13.41 6.33
CA PRO A 205 -4.08 14.38 5.57
C PRO A 205 -3.23 15.25 4.64
N PHE A 206 -1.94 15.42 4.94
CA PHE A 206 -1.00 16.13 4.06
C PHE A 206 -0.66 15.27 2.84
N ALA A 207 -0.35 13.98 3.06
CA ALA A 207 -0.14 13.03 1.98
C ALA A 207 -1.39 12.85 1.12
N PHE A 208 -2.59 12.81 1.73
CA PHE A 208 -3.85 12.71 1.01
C PHE A 208 -4.02 13.85 0.00
N ARG A 209 -3.75 15.10 0.42
CA ARG A 209 -3.82 16.26 -0.48
C ARG A 209 -2.78 16.19 -1.61
N ALA A 210 -1.54 15.79 -1.31
CA ALA A 210 -0.50 15.64 -2.32
C ALA A 210 -0.84 14.54 -3.34
N CYS A 211 -1.33 13.38 -2.87
CA CYS A 211 -1.76 12.28 -3.72
C CYS A 211 -2.99 12.66 -4.56
N ALA A 212 -3.91 13.48 -4.03
CA ALA A 212 -5.06 13.96 -4.80
C ALA A 212 -4.61 14.80 -6.00
N ILE A 213 -3.72 15.76 -5.77
CA ILE A 213 -3.19 16.64 -6.82
C ILE A 213 -2.40 15.81 -7.85
N ALA A 214 -1.51 14.93 -7.39
CA ALA A 214 -0.73 14.08 -8.27
C ALA A 214 -1.61 13.14 -9.10
N SER A 215 -2.62 12.52 -8.48
CA SER A 215 -3.53 11.60 -9.18
C SER A 215 -4.39 12.31 -10.22
N ILE A 216 -4.83 13.55 -9.98
CA ILE A 216 -5.55 14.35 -11.00
C ILE A 216 -4.64 14.60 -12.21
N LEU A 217 -3.43 15.09 -11.98
CA LEU A 217 -2.49 15.41 -13.06
C LEU A 217 -2.13 14.17 -13.87
N LEU A 218 -1.87 13.05 -13.19
CA LEU A 218 -1.53 11.79 -13.83
C LEU A 218 -2.72 11.13 -14.51
N ALA A 219 -3.94 11.25 -13.97
CA ALA A 219 -5.15 10.77 -14.63
C ALA A 219 -5.39 11.53 -15.94
N LEU A 220 -5.26 12.85 -15.95
CA LEU A 220 -5.37 13.64 -17.17
C LEU A 220 -4.31 13.24 -18.20
N ALA A 221 -3.05 13.11 -17.77
CA ALA A 221 -1.97 12.68 -18.66
C ALA A 221 -2.20 11.27 -19.21
N ALA A 222 -2.58 10.32 -18.35
CA ALA A 222 -2.85 8.94 -18.76
C ALA A 222 -4.00 8.88 -19.75
N VAL A 223 -5.14 9.49 -19.46
CA VAL A 223 -6.32 9.48 -20.35
C VAL A 223 -6.04 10.20 -21.68
N LEU A 224 -5.27 11.29 -21.69
CA LEU A 224 -4.90 11.98 -22.94
C LEU A 224 -3.96 11.13 -23.81
N ILE A 225 -3.01 10.41 -23.20
CA ILE A 225 -2.05 9.58 -23.93
C ILE A 225 -2.69 8.25 -24.37
N THR A 226 -3.54 7.65 -23.53
CA THR A 226 -4.16 6.35 -23.83
C THR A 226 -5.46 6.45 -24.62
N GLY A 227 -6.23 7.53 -24.46
CA GLY A 227 -7.48 7.79 -25.20
C GLY A 227 -7.29 8.59 -26.49
N GLY A 228 -6.07 9.06 -26.77
CA GLY A 228 -5.68 9.68 -28.04
C GLY A 228 -5.02 8.72 -29.04
N ALA A 229 -4.86 7.45 -28.66
CA ALA A 229 -4.28 6.39 -29.49
C ALA A 229 -5.37 5.60 -30.25
#